data_AF-A0A3B1D4T2-F1
#
_entry.id   AF-A0A3B1D4T2-F1
#
_cell.length_a   1.000
_cell.length_b   1.000
_cell.length_c   1.000
_cell.angle_alpha   90.00
_cell.angle_beta   90.00
_cell.angle_gamma   90.00
#
_symmetry.space_group_name_H-M   'P 1'
#
loop_
_entity.id
_entity.type
_entity.pdbx_description
1 polymer ?
#
loop_
_entity_poly.entity_id
_entity_poly.type
_entity_poly.pdbx_seq_one_letter_code
_entity_poly.pdbx_strand_id
1 'polypeptide(L)'
;FIPAHLGLAEVMVQEENTEEAINYLEKTYQQYKSMIVLARLEDLLLNIGEPSRLIRLYKNSLAEKPSDNVLKFFLAKLYYRLEMLDDALEIIQGIENPAAFPEIAKIKGGIYLKRGQAEKAAEEFGSALNLKMTLRIPYCCLNCGHTSEQWAGRCSSCGRWNTYYFNIHDTCRVTDAERG
;
A
#
# COMPACT_ATOMS: atom_id res chain seq x y z
N PHE A 1 20.57 18.91 1.27
CA PHE A 1 19.54 18.90 0.21
C PHE A 1 19.52 17.50 -0.40
N ILE A 2 18.53 16.65 -0.06
CA ILE A 2 18.53 15.21 -0.40
C ILE A 2 18.73 14.90 -1.89
N PRO A 3 18.08 15.61 -2.84
CA PRO A 3 18.26 15.31 -4.26
C PRO A 3 19.72 15.40 -4.75
N ALA A 4 20.53 16.32 -4.22
CA ALA A 4 21.95 16.39 -4.58
C ALA A 4 22.75 15.17 -4.11
N HIS A 5 22.46 14.64 -2.92
CA HIS A 5 23.11 13.41 -2.43
C HIS A 5 22.75 12.21 -3.30
N LEU A 6 21.49 12.12 -3.73
CA LEU A 6 21.03 11.04 -4.61
C LEU A 6 21.65 11.15 -6.00
N GLY A 7 21.70 12.36 -6.58
CA GLY A 7 22.34 12.59 -7.88
C GLY A 7 23.84 12.29 -7.86
N LEU A 8 24.54 12.65 -6.78
CA LEU A 8 25.96 12.29 -6.64
C LEU A 8 26.17 10.78 -6.55
N ALA A 9 25.36 10.09 -5.75
CA ALA A 9 25.45 8.63 -5.65
C ALA A 9 25.13 7.94 -6.99
N GLU A 10 24.20 8.48 -7.78
CA GLU A 10 23.89 7.98 -9.12
C GLU A 10 25.08 8.12 -10.08
N VAL A 11 25.76 9.27 -10.06
CA VAL A 11 27.01 9.46 -10.83
C VAL A 11 28.08 8.46 -10.39
N MET A 12 28.28 8.26 -9.08
CA MET A 12 29.23 7.26 -8.57
C MET A 12 28.91 5.84 -9.05
N VAL A 13 27.63 5.46 -9.10
CA VAL A 13 27.20 4.14 -9.61
C VAL A 13 27.48 4.02 -11.12
N GLN A 14 27.29 5.10 -11.89
CA GLN A 14 27.60 5.12 -13.33
C GLN A 14 29.10 4.99 -13.60
N GLU A 15 29.96 5.46 -12.70
CA GLU A 15 31.41 5.33 -12.74
C GLU A 15 31.92 3.97 -12.19
N GLU A 16 31.04 2.99 -12.03
CA GLU A 16 31.31 1.66 -11.45
C GLU A 16 31.75 1.66 -9.97
N ASN A 17 31.68 2.82 -9.30
CA ASN A 17 32.02 3.00 -7.89
C ASN A 17 30.83 2.71 -6.95
N THR A 18 30.15 1.58 -7.16
CA THR A 18 28.89 1.26 -6.46
C THR A 18 29.05 1.16 -4.93
N GLU A 19 30.15 0.58 -4.44
CA GLU A 19 30.39 0.51 -3.00
C GLU A 19 30.65 1.87 -2.36
N GLU A 20 31.35 2.78 -3.05
CA GLU A 20 31.52 4.15 -2.56
C GLU A 20 30.19 4.89 -2.50
N ALA A 21 29.33 4.71 -3.51
CA ALA A 21 27.98 5.24 -3.54
C ALA A 21 27.14 4.74 -2.35
N ILE A 22 27.21 3.44 -2.05
CA ILE A 22 26.50 2.84 -0.90
C ILE A 22 27.03 3.44 0.41
N ASN A 23 28.35 3.46 0.62
CA ASN A 23 28.97 4.03 1.82
C ASN A 23 28.57 5.51 2.01
N TYR A 24 28.52 6.27 0.93
CA TYR A 24 28.08 7.66 0.93
C TYR A 24 26.61 7.82 1.30
N LEU A 25 25.73 7.00 0.71
CA LEU A 25 24.30 7.03 1.02
C LEU A 25 23.99 6.52 2.42
N GLU A 26 24.75 5.57 2.97
CA GLU A 26 24.63 5.14 4.36
C GLU A 26 24.91 6.28 5.33
N LYS A 27 26.00 7.04 5.12
CA LYS A 27 26.31 8.24 5.91
C LYS A 27 25.20 9.29 5.77
N THR A 28 24.72 9.50 4.54
CA THR A 28 23.61 10.42 4.25
C THR A 28 22.34 9.99 4.99
N TYR A 29 22.02 8.69 5.00
CA TYR A 29 20.89 8.15 5.73
C TYR A 29 21.05 8.33 7.24
N GLN A 30 22.24 8.09 7.79
CA GLN A 30 22.47 8.31 9.23
C GLN A 30 22.24 9.76 9.64
N GLN A 31 22.63 10.72 8.79
CA GLN A 31 22.46 12.14 9.09
C GLN A 31 21.01 12.62 8.95
N TYR A 32 20.31 12.21 7.88
CA TYR A 32 19.02 12.79 7.54
C TYR A 32 17.82 11.87 7.81
N LYS A 33 18.06 10.58 8.10
CA LYS A 33 17.05 9.52 8.29
C LYS A 33 15.95 9.54 7.22
N SER A 34 16.34 9.85 5.98
CA SER A 34 15.41 10.01 4.85
C SER A 34 14.99 8.66 4.27
N MET A 35 13.68 8.40 4.20
CA MET A 35 13.13 7.19 3.59
C MET A 35 13.47 7.05 2.11
N ILE A 36 13.62 8.17 1.38
CA ILE A 36 14.00 8.14 -0.04
C ILE A 36 15.45 7.66 -0.21
N VAL A 37 16.34 8.09 0.69
CA VAL A 37 17.73 7.60 0.72
C VAL A 37 17.77 6.11 1.06
N LEU A 38 16.96 5.68 2.04
CA LEU A 38 16.86 4.27 2.40
C LEU A 38 16.32 3.40 1.26
N ALA A 39 15.33 3.90 0.50
CA ALA A 39 14.84 3.21 -0.69
C ALA A 39 15.92 3.06 -1.78
N ARG A 40 16.75 4.10 -1.98
CA ARG A 40 17.89 3.99 -2.91
C ARG A 40 18.95 2.99 -2.43
N LEU A 41 19.23 2.96 -1.14
CA LEU A 41 20.10 1.93 -0.54
C LEU A 41 19.52 0.53 -0.68
N GLU A 42 18.20 0.35 -0.53
CA GLU A 42 17.52 -0.92 -0.77
C GLU A 42 17.78 -1.42 -2.19
N ASP A 43 17.58 -0.59 -3.21
CA ASP A 43 17.82 -0.97 -4.60
C ASP A 43 19.29 -1.39 -4.82
N LEU A 44 20.24 -0.57 -4.37
CA LEU A 44 21.67 -0.83 -4.58
C LEU A 44 22.14 -2.11 -3.86
N LEU A 45 21.80 -2.27 -2.58
CA LEU A 45 22.22 -3.40 -1.76
C LEU A 45 21.62 -4.72 -2.25
N LEU A 46 20.37 -4.71 -2.72
CA LEU A 46 19.77 -5.91 -3.30
C LEU A 46 20.39 -6.28 -4.65
N ASN A 47 20.75 -5.28 -5.48
CA ASN A 47 21.38 -5.53 -6.78
C ASN A 47 22.76 -6.19 -6.65
N ILE A 48 23.54 -5.81 -5.63
CA ILE A 48 24.86 -6.40 -5.38
C ILE A 48 24.82 -7.67 -4.51
N GLY A 49 23.62 -8.11 -4.09
CA GLY A 49 23.47 -9.33 -3.29
C GLY A 49 23.86 -9.18 -1.81
N GLU A 50 23.77 -7.97 -1.25
CA GLU A 50 24.10 -7.65 0.15
C GLU A 50 22.85 -7.29 1.01
N PRO A 51 21.80 -8.14 1.07
CA PRO A 51 20.60 -7.85 1.85
C PRO A 51 20.88 -7.80 3.36
N SER A 52 21.91 -8.49 3.85
CA SER A 52 22.30 -8.50 5.26
C SER A 52 22.68 -7.10 5.77
N ARG A 53 23.35 -6.31 4.93
CA ARG A 53 23.71 -4.91 5.23
C ARG A 53 22.47 -4.03 5.32
N LEU A 54 21.51 -4.22 4.41
CA LEU A 54 20.24 -3.52 4.44
C LEU A 54 19.41 -3.86 5.69
N ILE A 55 19.32 -5.15 6.06
CA ILE A 55 18.63 -5.59 7.29
C ILE A 55 19.24 -4.93 8.52
N ARG A 56 20.58 -4.83 8.59
CA ARG A 56 21.28 -4.14 9.68
C ARG A 56 20.91 -2.64 9.75
N LEU A 57 20.81 -1.96 8.62
CA LEU A 57 20.40 -0.55 8.57
C LEU A 57 18.98 -0.35 9.15
N TYR A 58 18.03 -1.21 8.76
CA TYR A 58 16.68 -1.19 9.33
C TYR A 58 16.68 -1.47 10.83
N LYS A 59 17.37 -2.54 11.27
CA LYS A 59 17.43 -2.91 12.70
C LYS A 59 18.05 -1.82 13.57
N ASN A 60 19.13 -1.19 13.11
CA ASN A 60 19.76 -0.08 13.84
C ASN A 60 18.81 1.12 13.95
N SER A 61 18.08 1.43 12.88
CA SER A 61 17.13 2.55 12.88
C SER A 61 15.91 2.27 13.77
N LEU A 62 15.45 1.02 13.82
CA LEU A 62 14.41 0.58 14.74
C LEU A 62 14.89 0.51 16.19
N ALA A 63 16.17 0.25 16.45
CA ALA A 63 16.73 0.33 17.80
C ALA A 63 16.70 1.79 18.34
N GLU A 64 16.90 2.78 17.47
CA GLU A 64 16.75 4.20 17.82
C GLU A 64 15.27 4.60 17.99
N LYS A 65 14.37 4.08 17.15
CA LYS A 65 12.93 4.38 17.18
C LYS A 65 12.07 3.10 17.08
N PRO A 66 11.88 2.38 18.19
CA PRO A 66 11.18 1.08 18.18
C PRO A 66 9.69 1.14 17.80
N SER A 67 9.06 2.31 17.90
CA SER A 67 7.66 2.52 17.54
C SER A 67 7.44 2.97 16.09
N ASP A 68 8.50 3.05 15.28
CA ASP A 68 8.39 3.47 13.88
C ASP A 68 7.74 2.38 13.02
N ASN A 69 6.41 2.46 12.89
CA ASN A 69 5.62 1.51 12.12
C ASN A 69 5.91 1.55 10.62
N VAL A 70 6.40 2.67 10.08
CA VAL A 70 6.81 2.78 8.69
C VAL A 70 8.08 1.94 8.48
N LEU A 71 9.09 2.10 9.32
CA LEU A 71 10.31 1.29 9.25
C LEU A 71 10.03 -0.21 9.47
N LYS A 72 9.15 -0.57 10.41
CA LYS A 72 8.69 -1.95 10.59
C LYS A 72 8.04 -2.50 9.31
N PHE A 73 7.13 -1.75 8.70
CA PHE A 73 6.49 -2.15 7.45
C PHE A 73 7.50 -2.42 6.33
N PHE A 74 8.46 -1.51 6.13
CA PHE A 74 9.49 -1.69 5.10
C PHE A 74 10.44 -2.87 5.40
N LEU A 75 10.78 -3.11 6.67
CA LEU A 75 11.56 -4.28 7.05
C LEU A 75 10.77 -5.59 6.83
N ALA A 76 9.48 -5.62 7.14
CA ALA A 76 8.63 -6.77 6.86
C ALA A 76 8.50 -7.03 5.34
N LYS A 77 8.36 -5.97 4.53
CA LYS A 77 8.38 -6.05 3.06
C LYS A 77 9.70 -6.68 2.57
N LEU A 78 10.83 -6.26 3.14
CA LEU A 78 12.14 -6.81 2.82
C LEU A 78 12.25 -8.29 3.21
N TYR A 79 11.87 -8.66 4.42
CA TYR A 79 11.87 -10.07 4.86
C TYR A 79 10.98 -10.95 3.99
N TYR A 80 9.80 -10.47 3.62
CA TYR A 80 8.93 -11.17 2.69
C TYR A 80 9.59 -11.39 1.32
N ARG A 81 10.25 -10.36 0.77
CA ARG A 81 11.00 -10.45 -0.50
C ARG A 81 12.16 -11.45 -0.45
N LEU A 82 12.77 -11.62 0.72
CA LEU A 82 13.88 -12.54 0.96
C LEU A 82 13.42 -13.95 1.39
N GLU A 83 12.12 -14.25 1.28
CA GLU A 83 11.51 -15.52 1.74
C GLU A 83 11.70 -15.80 3.25
N MET A 84 12.03 -14.78 4.04
CA MET A 84 12.11 -14.83 5.51
C MET A 84 10.71 -14.64 6.10
N LEU A 85 9.84 -15.63 5.87
CA LEU A 85 8.39 -15.48 6.09
C LEU A 85 8.02 -15.31 7.58
N ASP A 86 8.72 -16.01 8.49
CA ASP A 86 8.45 -15.90 9.92
C ASP A 86 8.88 -14.54 10.48
N ASP A 87 10.09 -14.07 10.14
CA ASP A 87 10.55 -12.74 10.54
C ASP A 87 9.62 -11.64 10.00
N ALA A 88 9.11 -11.79 8.77
CA ALA A 88 8.14 -10.86 8.20
C ALA A 88 6.85 -10.79 9.05
N LEU A 89 6.29 -11.95 9.45
CA LEU A 89 5.10 -12.01 10.29
C LEU A 89 5.36 -11.43 11.69
N GLU A 90 6.50 -11.72 12.29
CA GLU A 90 6.88 -11.20 13.61
C GLU A 90 6.97 -9.67 13.61
N ILE A 91 7.65 -9.08 12.62
CA ILE A 91 7.72 -7.62 12.49
C ILE A 91 6.34 -7.01 12.29
N ILE A 92 5.48 -7.64 11.48
CA ILE A 92 4.10 -7.18 11.24
C ILE A 92 3.27 -7.23 12.53
N GLN A 93 3.44 -8.25 13.37
CA GLN A 93 2.75 -8.33 14.66
C GLN A 93 3.13 -7.17 15.60
N GLY A 94 4.34 -6.64 15.47
CA GLY A 94 4.80 -5.47 16.20
C GLY A 94 4.32 -4.12 15.67
N ILE A 95 3.56 -4.07 14.56
CA ILE A 95 3.04 -2.82 13.98
C ILE A 95 1.74 -2.43 14.67
N GLU A 96 1.71 -1.23 15.26
CA GLU A 96 0.48 -0.67 15.81
C GLU A 96 -0.42 -0.13 14.70
N ASN A 97 -1.73 -0.34 14.83
CA ASN A 97 -2.73 0.02 13.82
C ASN A 97 -2.38 -0.45 12.39
N PRO A 98 -2.25 -1.77 12.15
CA PRO A 98 -1.89 -2.31 10.84
C PRO A 98 -2.88 -1.95 9.72
N ALA A 99 -4.11 -1.55 10.06
CA ALA A 99 -5.11 -1.06 9.11
C ALA A 99 -4.68 0.23 8.37
N ALA A 100 -3.72 0.98 8.91
CA ALA A 100 -3.12 2.12 8.22
C ALA A 100 -2.23 1.72 7.02
N PHE A 101 -1.89 0.43 6.89
CA PHE A 101 -1.06 -0.11 5.82
C PHE A 101 -1.81 -1.25 5.11
N PRO A 102 -2.68 -0.95 4.13
CA PRO A 102 -3.41 -1.97 3.37
C PRO A 102 -2.50 -3.05 2.76
N GLU A 103 -1.25 -2.70 2.45
CA GLU A 103 -0.22 -3.58 1.92
C GLU A 103 0.19 -4.69 2.91
N ILE A 104 -0.02 -4.54 4.22
CA ILE A 104 0.26 -5.59 5.21
C ILE A 104 -0.58 -6.83 4.93
N ALA A 105 -1.86 -6.67 4.58
CA ALA A 105 -2.72 -7.79 4.23
C ALA A 105 -2.22 -8.50 2.96
N LYS A 106 -1.65 -7.75 2.00
CA LYS A 106 -1.02 -8.33 0.81
C LYS A 106 0.16 -9.22 1.20
N ILE A 107 1.02 -8.75 2.11
CA ILE A 107 2.18 -9.52 2.59
C ILE A 107 1.71 -10.77 3.33
N LYS A 108 0.83 -10.64 4.33
CA LYS A 108 0.30 -11.78 5.10
C LYS A 108 -0.39 -12.80 4.21
N GLY A 109 -1.28 -12.36 3.32
CA GLY A 109 -1.95 -13.25 2.38
C GLY A 109 -0.96 -13.97 1.46
N GLY A 110 0.05 -13.26 0.96
CA GLY A 110 1.14 -13.87 0.20
C GLY A 110 1.95 -14.91 0.98
N ILE A 111 2.22 -14.66 2.27
CA ILE A 111 2.87 -15.62 3.17
C ILE A 111 2.00 -16.87 3.35
N TYR A 112 0.69 -16.71 3.60
CA TYR A 112 -0.22 -17.82 3.74
C TYR A 112 -0.36 -18.66 2.46
N LEU A 113 -0.39 -18.02 1.29
CA LEU A 113 -0.37 -18.74 0.00
C LEU A 113 0.89 -19.59 -0.16
N LYS A 114 2.06 -19.04 0.12
CA LYS A 114 3.34 -19.77 0.08
C LYS A 114 3.35 -20.98 1.03
N ARG A 115 2.58 -20.93 2.11
CA ARG A 115 2.40 -22.02 3.09
C ARG A 115 1.24 -22.97 2.75
N GLY A 116 0.57 -22.82 1.61
CA GLY A 116 -0.60 -23.61 1.24
C GLY A 116 -1.87 -23.31 2.05
N GLN A 117 -1.89 -22.23 2.83
CA GLN A 117 -3.00 -21.82 3.69
C GLN A 117 -3.94 -20.87 2.94
N ALA A 118 -4.58 -21.37 1.87
CA ALA A 118 -5.40 -20.56 0.97
C ALA A 118 -6.57 -19.85 1.66
N GLU A 119 -7.22 -20.51 2.63
CA GLU A 119 -8.34 -19.94 3.39
C GLU A 119 -7.90 -18.70 4.18
N LYS A 120 -6.80 -18.80 4.94
CA LYS A 120 -6.24 -17.66 5.69
C LYS A 120 -5.77 -16.54 4.77
N ALA A 121 -5.22 -16.90 3.61
CA ALA A 121 -4.86 -15.89 2.61
C ALA A 121 -6.09 -15.11 2.12
N ALA A 122 -7.19 -15.82 1.84
CA ALA A 122 -8.44 -15.20 1.41
C ALA A 122 -9.03 -14.28 2.50
N GLU A 123 -8.94 -14.67 3.78
CA GLU A 123 -9.36 -13.83 4.90
C GLU A 123 -8.56 -12.52 4.97
N GLU A 124 -7.23 -12.60 4.88
CA GLU A 124 -6.36 -11.42 4.90
C GLU A 124 -6.65 -10.48 3.72
N PHE A 125 -6.72 -11.00 2.50
CA PHE A 125 -7.07 -10.18 1.32
C PHE A 125 -8.47 -9.57 1.43
N GLY A 126 -9.45 -10.34 1.91
CA GLY A 126 -10.82 -9.86 2.08
C GLY A 126 -10.94 -8.75 3.13
N SER A 127 -10.10 -8.79 4.17
CA SER A 127 -10.01 -7.73 5.17
C SER A 127 -9.51 -6.41 4.58
N ALA A 128 -8.50 -6.43 3.71
CA ALA A 128 -7.98 -5.22 3.06
C ALA A 128 -8.92 -4.61 2.03
N LEU A 129 -9.70 -5.46 1.35
CA LEU A 129 -10.71 -5.00 0.39
C LEU A 129 -11.99 -4.53 1.06
N ASN A 130 -12.07 -4.56 2.40
CA ASN A 130 -13.30 -4.33 3.15
C ASN A 130 -14.48 -5.15 2.58
N LEU A 131 -14.27 -6.39 2.13
CA LEU A 131 -15.33 -7.23 1.55
C LEU A 131 -16.45 -7.58 2.55
N LYS A 132 -16.26 -7.24 3.83
CA LYS A 132 -17.33 -7.23 4.85
C LYS A 132 -18.32 -6.08 4.70
N MET A 133 -18.08 -5.10 3.81
CA MET A 133 -19.11 -4.16 3.38
C MET A 133 -20.20 -4.97 2.68
N THR A 134 -21.38 -5.01 3.29
CA THR A 134 -22.60 -5.46 2.64
C THR A 134 -22.67 -4.80 1.27
N LEU A 135 -22.88 -5.60 0.21
CA LEU A 135 -23.04 -5.11 -1.15
C LEU A 135 -24.22 -4.13 -1.17
N ARG A 136 -23.93 -2.83 -1.04
CA ARG A 136 -24.92 -1.76 -1.12
C ARG A 136 -24.99 -1.31 -2.57
N ILE A 137 -26.02 -1.77 -3.26
CA ILE A 137 -26.33 -1.33 -4.60
C ILE A 137 -27.10 0.00 -4.46
N PRO A 138 -26.55 1.14 -4.90
CA PRO A 138 -27.25 2.42 -4.81
C PRO A 138 -28.46 2.41 -5.74
N TYR A 139 -29.47 3.21 -5.41
CA TYR A 139 -30.62 3.49 -6.27
C TYR A 139 -30.34 4.73 -7.13
N CYS A 140 -30.96 4.80 -8.30
CA CYS A 140 -30.96 5.98 -9.15
C CYS A 140 -32.33 6.23 -9.74
N CYS A 141 -32.67 7.51 -9.93
CA CYS A 141 -33.91 7.93 -10.54
C CYS A 141 -33.79 7.87 -12.07
N LEU A 142 -34.55 7.02 -12.77
CA LEU A 142 -34.52 6.95 -14.24
C LEU A 142 -34.96 8.25 -14.93
N ASN A 143 -35.67 9.12 -14.22
CA ASN A 143 -36.17 10.37 -14.78
C ASN A 143 -35.16 11.52 -14.72
N CYS A 144 -34.35 11.62 -13.66
CA CYS A 144 -33.45 12.76 -13.46
C CYS A 144 -32.01 12.37 -13.12
N GLY A 145 -31.70 11.08 -13.03
CA GLY A 145 -30.36 10.57 -12.71
C GLY A 145 -29.96 10.66 -11.24
N HIS A 146 -30.79 11.23 -10.35
CA HIS A 146 -30.44 11.40 -8.93
C HIS A 146 -30.18 10.05 -8.26
N THR A 147 -29.05 9.92 -7.58
CA THR A 147 -28.62 8.71 -6.86
C THR A 147 -28.95 8.79 -5.37
N SER A 148 -29.31 7.65 -4.78
CA SER A 148 -29.65 7.52 -3.36
C SER A 148 -29.15 6.18 -2.81
N GLU A 149 -28.62 6.16 -1.59
CA GLU A 149 -28.27 4.89 -0.92
C GLU A 149 -29.50 4.14 -0.38
N GLN A 150 -30.62 4.84 -0.17
CA GLN A 150 -31.85 4.29 0.38
C GLN A 150 -32.98 4.35 -0.65
N TRP A 151 -33.83 3.32 -0.65
CA TRP A 151 -35.03 3.32 -1.47
C TRP A 151 -36.06 4.30 -0.88
N ALA A 152 -36.77 5.01 -1.76
CA ALA A 152 -37.94 5.79 -1.41
C ALA A 152 -39.01 5.66 -2.50
N GLY A 153 -40.29 5.80 -2.15
CA GLY A 153 -41.38 5.78 -3.15
C GLY A 153 -41.37 6.99 -4.09
N ARG A 154 -40.74 8.09 -3.66
CA ARG A 154 -40.71 9.38 -4.37
C ARG A 154 -39.27 9.87 -4.48
N CYS A 155 -38.87 10.31 -5.68
CA CYS A 155 -37.55 10.92 -5.89
C CYS A 155 -37.44 12.24 -5.11
N SER A 156 -36.40 12.37 -4.29
CA SER A 156 -36.08 13.59 -3.52
C SER A 156 -35.70 14.77 -4.39
N SER A 157 -35.18 14.52 -5.59
CA SER A 157 -34.76 15.55 -6.54
C SER A 157 -35.91 16.00 -7.45
N CYS A 158 -36.54 15.09 -8.21
CA CYS A 158 -37.57 15.47 -9.19
C CYS A 158 -39.01 15.28 -8.70
N GLY A 159 -39.23 14.73 -7.50
CA GLY A 159 -40.55 14.58 -6.90
C GLY A 159 -41.47 13.55 -7.57
N ARG A 160 -41.00 12.79 -8.56
CA ARG A 160 -41.78 11.74 -9.23
C ARG A 160 -41.83 10.46 -8.40
N TRP A 161 -42.95 9.75 -8.50
CA TRP A 161 -43.15 8.46 -7.85
C TRP A 161 -42.65 7.32 -8.75
N ASN A 162 -42.23 6.19 -8.15
CA ASN A 162 -41.85 4.97 -8.87
C ASN A 162 -40.73 5.15 -9.89
N THR A 163 -39.78 6.06 -9.63
CA THR A 163 -38.65 6.31 -10.55
C THR A 163 -37.32 5.75 -10.08
N TYR A 164 -37.19 5.27 -8.84
CA TYR A 164 -35.94 4.69 -8.34
C TYR A 164 -35.77 3.23 -8.76
N TYR A 165 -34.63 2.93 -9.37
CA TYR A 165 -34.18 1.60 -9.77
C TYR A 165 -32.78 1.35 -9.20
N PHE A 166 -32.34 0.09 -9.15
CA PHE A 166 -30.96 -0.21 -8.81
C PHE A 166 -30.02 0.37 -9.88
N ASN A 167 -28.99 1.08 -9.44
CA ASN A 167 -27.96 1.64 -10.30
C ASN A 167 -26.83 0.61 -10.52
N ILE A 168 -27.15 -0.44 -11.27
CA ILE A 168 -26.22 -1.48 -11.68
C ILE A 168 -25.81 -1.27 -13.13
N HIS A 169 -24.51 -1.23 -13.42
CA HIS A 169 -23.99 -0.96 -14.76
C HIS A 169 -24.49 0.37 -15.37
N ASP A 170 -24.53 1.43 -14.57
CA ASP A 170 -24.89 2.78 -15.02
C ASP A 170 -26.31 2.93 -15.59
N THR A 171 -27.28 2.19 -15.04
CA THR A 171 -28.67 2.09 -15.52
C THR A 171 -29.35 3.46 -15.74
N CYS A 172 -28.99 4.46 -14.94
CA CYS A 172 -29.58 5.81 -15.02
C CYS A 172 -28.65 6.85 -15.66
N ARG A 173 -27.72 6.45 -16.55
CA ARG A 173 -26.98 7.44 -17.38
C ARG A 173 -27.98 8.25 -18.19
N VAL A 174 -28.26 9.47 -17.72
CA VAL A 174 -28.96 10.49 -18.49
C VAL A 174 -28.01 10.89 -19.60
N THR A 175 -28.24 10.41 -20.82
CA THR A 175 -27.56 10.96 -22.00
C THR A 175 -27.95 12.43 -22.10
N ASP A 176 -26.99 13.34 -22.26
CA ASP A 176 -27.15 14.80 -22.40
C ASP A 176 -28.00 15.24 -23.62
N ALA A 177 -28.80 14.36 -24.21
CA ALA A 177 -29.58 14.58 -25.43
C ALA A 177 -30.94 15.28 -25.20
N GLU A 178 -31.39 15.49 -23.96
CA GLU A 178 -32.71 16.08 -23.67
C GLU A 178 -32.65 17.42 -22.91
N ARG A 179 -31.55 18.17 -23.06
CA ARG A 179 -31.51 19.62 -22.78
C ARG A 179 -31.70 20.39 -24.08
N GLY A 180 -32.89 20.29 -24.66
CA GLY A 180 -33.36 21.10 -25.79
C GLY A 180 -34.68 21.75 -25.44
#